data_AF-A0AAW1KLR1-F1
#
_entry.id   AF-A0AAW1KLR1-F1
#
_cell.length_a   1.000
_cell.length_b   1.000
_cell.length_c   1.000
_cell.angle_alpha   90.00
_cell.angle_beta   90.00
_cell.angle_gamma   90.00
#
_symmetry.space_group_name_H-M   'P 1'
#
loop_
_entity.id
_entity.type
_entity.pdbx_description
1 polymer ?
#
loop_
_entity_poly.entity_id
_entity_poly.type
_entity_poly.pdbx_seq_one_letter_code
_entity_poly.pdbx_strand_id
1 'polypeptide(L)'
;MYIFFCLVLGRDFWTGGLNPGLLWIWSNSARPVANPGSHHNKNPSVNILGEGRCLRLNFDSSLRTYTYKGTDCGMRHHYICEYQDNTSSNEIRRIGRSKRIFMDEL
;
A
#
# COMPACT_ATOMS: atom_id res chain seq x y z
N MET A 1 2.12 -3.49 13.52
CA MET A 1 1.95 -4.69 12.66
C MET A 1 0.56 -5.26 12.92
N TYR A 2 -0.47 -4.66 12.33
CA TYR A 2 -1.88 -5.02 12.57
C TYR A 2 -2.64 -5.29 11.25
N ILE A 3 -1.95 -5.76 10.21
CA ILE A 3 -2.57 -6.16 8.93
C ILE A 3 -2.56 -7.69 8.81
N PHE A 4 -3.02 -8.38 9.86
CA PHE A 4 -3.17 -9.84 9.82
C PHE A 4 -4.59 -10.33 10.08
N PHE A 5 -5.56 -9.44 10.28
CA PHE A 5 -6.94 -9.85 10.56
C PHE A 5 -7.86 -9.59 9.37
N CYS A 6 -8.27 -10.70 8.73
CA CYS A 6 -9.47 -10.85 7.91
C CYS A 6 -9.41 -10.58 6.40
N LEU A 7 -8.31 -10.91 5.72
CA LEU A 7 -8.42 -11.20 4.28
C LEU A 7 -8.97 -12.61 4.10
N VAL A 8 -10.19 -12.74 3.58
CA VAL A 8 -10.71 -14.03 3.11
C VAL A 8 -9.81 -14.50 1.97
N LEU A 9 -9.05 -15.57 2.20
CA LEU A 9 -8.20 -16.18 1.18
C LEU A 9 -9.04 -16.57 -0.05
N GLY A 10 -8.48 -16.40 -1.24
CA GLY A 10 -9.16 -16.77 -2.50
C GLY A 10 -9.96 -15.66 -3.17
N ARG A 11 -9.90 -14.41 -2.68
CA ARG A 11 -10.63 -13.28 -3.28
C ARG A 11 -9.69 -12.17 -3.70
N ASP A 12 -10.14 -11.41 -4.69
CA ASP A 12 -9.47 -10.20 -5.12
C ASP A 12 -10.02 -8.99 -4.35
N PHE A 13 -9.12 -8.08 -4.01
CA PHE A 13 -9.45 -6.91 -3.22
C PHE A 13 -8.85 -5.64 -3.79
N TRP A 14 -9.67 -4.60 -3.90
CA TRP A 14 -9.24 -3.24 -4.09
C TRP A 14 -8.42 -2.76 -2.91
N THR A 15 -7.37 -2.02 -3.26
CA THR A 15 -6.53 -1.28 -2.33
C THR A 15 -6.66 0.22 -2.61
N GLY A 16 -6.03 1.07 -1.80
CA GLY A 16 -5.94 2.50 -2.08
C GLY A 16 -4.92 2.88 -3.16
N GLY A 17 -4.36 1.92 -3.90
CA GLY A 17 -3.32 2.19 -4.90
C GLY A 17 -3.89 2.67 -6.24
N LEU A 18 -3.23 3.64 -6.86
CA LEU A 18 -3.63 4.25 -8.13
C LEU A 18 -2.42 4.48 -9.05
N ASN A 19 -2.65 4.53 -10.36
CA ASN A 19 -1.67 4.91 -11.37
C ASN A 19 -2.16 6.10 -12.21
N PRO A 20 -1.62 7.32 -12.00
CA PRO A 20 -1.94 8.49 -12.82
C PRO A 20 -1.21 8.52 -14.18
N GLY A 21 -0.32 7.57 -14.48
CA GLY A 21 0.32 7.42 -15.79
C GLY A 21 1.82 7.14 -15.78
N LEU A 22 2.50 7.31 -14.64
CA LEU A 22 3.96 7.12 -14.54
C LEU A 22 4.36 6.10 -13.47
N LEU A 23 3.74 6.17 -12.28
CA LEU A 23 4.11 5.32 -11.16
C LEU A 23 2.90 5.02 -10.28
N TRP A 24 2.92 3.85 -9.67
CA TRP A 24 1.92 3.44 -8.70
C TRP A 24 2.11 4.16 -7.36
N ILE A 25 1.07 4.81 -6.87
CA ILE A 25 1.05 5.53 -5.59
C ILE A 25 -0.07 5.03 -4.67
N TRP A 26 0.12 5.22 -3.37
CA TRP A 26 -0.97 5.12 -2.39
C TRP A 26 -1.75 6.43 -2.33
N SER A 27 -3.07 6.37 -2.50
CA SER A 27 -3.95 7.56 -2.49
C SER A 27 -3.85 8.37 -1.19
N ASN A 28 -3.70 7.71 -0.04
CA ASN A 28 -3.67 8.36 1.26
C ASN A 28 -2.38 9.17 1.52
N SER A 29 -1.23 8.71 1.00
CA SER A 29 0.08 9.29 1.32
C SER A 29 0.82 9.89 0.12
N ALA A 30 0.32 9.66 -1.10
CA ALA A 30 1.00 9.95 -2.36
C ALA A 30 2.39 9.29 -2.49
N ARG A 31 2.72 8.32 -1.62
CA ARG A 31 4.00 7.62 -1.65
C ARG A 31 3.99 6.52 -2.71
N PRO A 32 5.14 6.23 -3.35
CA PRO A 32 5.26 5.11 -4.27
C PRO A 32 4.90 3.78 -3.62
N VAL A 33 4.19 2.93 -4.36
CA VAL A 33 3.95 1.55 -3.96
C VAL A 33 5.28 0.80 -4.03
N ALA A 34 5.72 0.26 -2.90
CA ALA A 34 6.94 -0.54 -2.80
C ALA A 34 6.64 -2.01 -3.09
N ASN A 35 7.28 -2.60 -4.09
CA ASN A 35 7.26 -4.04 -4.30
C ASN A 35 8.39 -4.71 -3.48
N PRO A 36 8.14 -5.84 -2.78
CA PRO A 36 9.21 -6.57 -2.09
C PRO A 36 10.26 -7.00 -3.13
N GLY A 37 11.48 -6.47 -3.01
CA GLY A 37 12.55 -6.63 -4.01
C GLY A 37 13.02 -5.31 -4.65
N SER A 38 12.31 -4.19 -4.43
CA SER A 38 12.71 -2.88 -4.97
C SER A 38 13.53 -2.00 -4.02
N HIS A 39 14.07 -2.54 -2.93
CA HIS A 39 14.99 -1.78 -2.08
C HIS A 39 16.26 -1.32 -2.82
N HIS A 40 16.60 -1.95 -3.95
CA HIS A 40 17.78 -1.61 -4.77
C HIS A 40 17.47 -1.01 -6.15
N ASN A 41 16.21 -1.03 -6.59
CA ASN A 41 15.83 -0.54 -7.92
C ASN A 41 15.17 0.83 -7.80
N LYS A 42 15.69 1.80 -8.57
CA LYS A 42 15.24 3.19 -8.62
C LYS A 42 13.76 3.37 -9.03
N ASN A 43 13.07 2.29 -9.44
CA ASN A 43 11.68 2.32 -9.89
C ASN A 43 10.82 1.25 -9.18
N PRO A 44 10.26 1.53 -7.99
CA PRO A 44 9.54 0.57 -7.15
C PRO A 44 8.22 0.03 -7.69
N SER A 45 7.75 0.57 -8.81
CA SER A 45 6.44 0.35 -9.40
C SER A 45 6.48 -0.34 -10.78
N VAL A 46 7.66 -0.61 -11.36
CA VAL A 46 7.81 -1.08 -12.76
C VAL A 46 7.33 -2.52 -13.00
N ASN A 47 7.23 -3.34 -11.95
CA ASN A 47 6.88 -4.76 -12.09
C ASN A 47 5.40 -5.08 -11.80
N ILE A 48 4.53 -4.06 -11.65
CA ILE A 48 3.10 -4.27 -11.43
C ILE A 48 2.44 -4.46 -12.81
N LEU A 49 1.92 -5.66 -13.05
CA LEU A 49 1.31 -6.06 -14.32
C LEU A 49 -0.15 -5.57 -14.43
N GLY A 50 -0.64 -5.34 -15.66
CA GLY A 50 -2.04 -5.07 -15.98
C GLY A 50 -2.31 -3.68 -16.59
N GLU A 51 -3.41 -3.54 -17.34
CA GLU A 51 -3.72 -2.36 -18.16
C GLU A 51 -4.68 -1.35 -17.49
N GLY A 52 -4.63 -1.23 -16.15
CA GLY A 52 -5.59 -0.43 -15.39
C GLY A 52 -4.97 0.65 -14.50
N ARG A 53 -5.79 1.61 -14.08
CA ARG A 53 -5.39 2.71 -13.18
C ARG A 53 -5.64 2.45 -11.69
N CYS A 54 -6.41 1.41 -11.36
CA CYS A 54 -6.69 1.03 -9.98
C CYS A 54 -5.89 -0.22 -9.59
N LEU A 55 -5.35 -0.22 -8.36
CA LEU A 55 -4.51 -1.28 -7.85
C LEU A 55 -5.34 -2.26 -7.01
N ARG A 56 -5.27 -3.54 -7.35
CA ARG A 56 -5.85 -4.62 -6.55
C ARG A 56 -4.80 -5.64 -6.11
N LEU A 57 -5.11 -6.32 -5.00
CA LEU A 57 -4.52 -7.59 -4.65
C LEU A 57 -5.20 -8.67 -5.49
N ASN A 58 -4.40 -9.39 -6.26
CA ASN A 58 -4.79 -10.55 -7.03
C ASN A 58 -4.35 -11.81 -6.31
N PHE A 59 -5.29 -12.71 -6.00
CA PHE A 59 -4.93 -14.00 -5.42
C PHE A 59 -4.48 -14.98 -6.50
N ASP A 60 -3.26 -15.51 -6.38
CA ASP A 60 -2.79 -16.63 -7.17
C ASP A 60 -3.09 -17.95 -6.43
N SER A 61 -4.02 -18.75 -6.97
CA SER A 61 -4.40 -20.03 -6.37
C SER A 61 -3.30 -21.09 -6.43
N SER A 62 -2.42 -21.02 -7.43
CA SER A 62 -1.34 -21.98 -7.64
C SER A 62 -0.23 -21.78 -6.62
N LEU A 63 0.11 -20.53 -6.34
CA LEU A 63 1.16 -20.17 -5.38
C LEU A 63 0.62 -19.85 -3.98
N ARG A 64 -0.71 -19.73 -3.84
CA ARG A 64 -1.38 -19.28 -2.60
C ARG A 64 -0.84 -17.93 -2.09
N THR A 65 -0.47 -17.05 -3.00
CA THR A 65 0.11 -15.73 -2.70
C THR A 65 -0.73 -14.62 -3.30
N TYR A 66 -0.58 -13.42 -2.75
CA TYR A 66 -1.15 -12.21 -3.31
C TYR A 66 -0.11 -11.44 -4.10
N THR A 67 -0.50 -10.94 -5.26
CA THR A 67 0.32 -10.06 -6.09
C THR A 67 -0.43 -8.79 -6.42
N TYR A 68 0.31 -7.70 -6.62
CA TYR A 68 -0.27 -6.45 -7.08
C TYR A 68 -0.58 -6.52 -8.58
N LYS A 69 -1.78 -6.07 -8.96
CA LYS A 69 -2.20 -6.02 -10.36
C LYS A 69 -2.98 -4.74 -10.65
N GLY A 70 -2.68 -4.11 -11.78
CA GLY A 70 -3.45 -3.00 -12.32
C GLY A 70 -4.71 -3.50 -13.02
N THR A 71 -5.87 -2.91 -12.73
CA THR A 71 -7.15 -3.29 -13.34
C THR A 71 -8.04 -2.06 -13.51
N ASP A 72 -8.99 -2.14 -14.46
CA ASP A 72 -9.96 -1.07 -14.68
C ASP A 72 -10.77 -0.80 -13.40
N CYS A 73 -10.95 0.48 -13.09
CA CYS A 73 -11.58 0.92 -11.85
C CYS A 73 -13.09 0.63 -11.78
N GLY A 74 -13.74 0.35 -12.93
CA GLY A 74 -15.16 0.01 -13.00
C GLY A 74 -15.49 -1.42 -12.56
N MET A 75 -14.47 -2.26 -12.33
CA MET A 75 -14.66 -3.64 -11.90
C MET A 75 -15.09 -3.73 -10.44
N ARG A 76 -16.04 -4.62 -10.16
CA ARG A 76 -16.56 -4.84 -8.80
C ARG A 76 -15.67 -5.85 -8.06
N HIS A 77 -14.92 -5.37 -7.07
CA HIS A 77 -14.17 -6.20 -6.13
C HIS A 77 -14.46 -5.78 -4.67
N HIS A 78 -14.06 -6.63 -3.73
CA HIS A 78 -14.07 -6.28 -2.31
C HIS A 78 -13.00 -5.21 -2.02
N TYR A 79 -13.07 -4.52 -0.88
CA TYR A 79 -12.10 -3.49 -0.52
C TYR A 79 -11.40 -3.82 0.80
N ILE A 80 -10.15 -3.42 0.91
CA ILE A 80 -9.38 -3.49 2.15
C ILE A 80 -9.09 -2.06 2.61
N CYS A 81 -9.43 -1.78 3.85
CA CYS A 81 -9.17 -0.50 4.49
C CYS A 81 -8.30 -0.72 5.72
N GLU A 82 -7.32 0.15 5.91
CA GLU A 82 -6.59 0.26 7.17
C GLU A 82 -7.30 1.30 8.04
N TYR A 83 -7.57 0.94 9.30
CA TYR A 83 -8.03 1.91 10.29
C TYR A 83 -6.82 2.66 10.84
N GLN A 84 -6.82 3.99 10.69
CA GLN A 84 -5.70 4.82 11.13
C GLN A 84 -5.89 5.22 12.59
N ASP A 85 -5.16 4.55 13.50
CA ASP A 85 -5.13 4.95 14.91
C ASP A 85 -4.08 6.06 15.11
N ASN A 86 -4.56 7.29 15.22
CA ASN A 86 -3.74 8.48 15.38
C ASN A 86 -3.30 8.74 16.84
N THR A 87 -3.85 8.00 17.82
CA THR A 87 -3.59 8.22 19.25
C THR A 87 -2.13 7.94 19.61
N SER A 88 -1.64 6.76 19.24
CA SER A 88 -0.26 6.33 19.45
C SER A 88 0.76 7.20 18.69
N SER A 89 0.42 7.62 17.47
CA SER A 89 1.29 8.46 16.63
C SER A 89 1.50 9.86 17.21
N ASN A 90 0.46 10.43 17.81
CA ASN A 90 0.54 11.73 18.49
C ASN A 90 1.40 11.64 19.76
N GLU A 91 1.24 10.59 20.56
CA GLU A 91 2.06 10.38 21.76
C GLU A 91 3.53 10.11 21.41
N ILE A 92 3.81 9.35 20.34
CA ILE A 92 5.17 9.12 19.86
C ILE A 92 5.81 10.44 19.37
N ARG A 93 5.08 11.29 18.64
CA ARG A 93 5.57 12.63 18.26
C ARG A 93 5.79 13.51 19.49
N ARG A 94 4.90 13.45 20.49
CA ARG A 94 5.02 14.21 21.75
C ARG A 94 6.26 13.79 22.53
N ILE A 95 6.51 12.50 22.68
CA ILE A 95 7.70 11.94 23.35
C ILE A 95 8.96 12.22 22.54
N GLY A 96 8.90 12.12 21.21
CA GLY A 96 10.04 12.43 20.34
C GLY A 96 10.47 13.88 20.41
N ARG A 97 9.52 14.83 20.52
CA ARG A 97 9.80 16.25 20.77
C ARG A 97 10.36 16.50 22.16
N SER A 98 9.79 15.86 23.20
CA SER A 98 10.27 16.04 24.57
C SER A 98 11.68 15.48 24.78
N LYS A 99 12.04 14.41 24.06
CA LYS A 99 13.36 13.78 24.10
C LYS A 99 14.35 14.32 23.05
N ARG A 100 13.98 15.34 22.25
CA ARG A 100 14.80 15.89 21.14
C ARG A 100 15.31 14.82 20.15
N ILE A 101 14.56 13.75 19.96
CA ILE A 101 14.92 12.65 19.04
C ILE A 101 14.64 13.05 17.59
N PHE A 102 13.68 13.97 17.37
CA PHE A 102 13.42 14.58 16.08
C PHE A 102 13.88 16.05 16.11
N MET A 103 15.18 16.25 15.88
CA MET A 103 15.71 17.51 15.35
C MET A 103 16.12 17.18 13.93
N ASP A 104 15.30 17.57 12.95
CA ASP A 104 15.70 17.90 11.57
C ASP A 104 14.44 18.12 10.72
N GLU A 105 14.05 19.38 10.61
CA GLU A 105 13.58 20.01 9.38
C GLU A 105 13.88 21.51 9.55
N LEU A 106 15.13 21.86 9.22
CA LEU A 106 15.52 23.22 8.86
C LEU A 106 15.58 23.29 7.33
#